data_AF-A0A7S2AK45-F1
#
_entry.id   AF-A0A7S2AK45-F1
#
_cell.length_a   1.000
_cell.length_b   1.000
_cell.length_c   1.000
_cell.angle_alpha   90.00
_cell.angle_beta   90.00
_cell.angle_gamma   90.00
#
_symmetry.space_group_name_H-M   'P 1'
#
loop_
_entity.id
_entity.type
_entity.pdbx_description
1 polymer ?
#
loop_
_entity_poly.entity_id
_entity_poly.type
_entity_poly.pdbx_seq_one_letter_code
_entity_poly.pdbx_strand_id
1 'polypeptide(L)'
;GFVIKLGDKSITYSDTFKFFMTTTLPNPHYSPETSVKVTLLNFAITPIGLEDQMLGIVVAKERPDLEEQKNELVVQNAKMNKMLKEIEDEILRLLSSSEGDILEDDTLVNKVTSSKQVSDDINEKKVVAKATEENIDAARESYRPVAYRTAVLFFCIVELTNIDP
;
A
#
# COMPACT_ATOMS: atom_id res chain seq x y z
N GLY A 1 3.01 -27.83 -25.35
CA GLY A 1 2.91 -27.23 -24.01
C GLY A 1 3.93 -27.89 -23.10
N PHE A 2 4.33 -27.21 -22.02
CA PHE A 2 5.24 -27.78 -21.04
C PHE A 2 4.57 -28.96 -20.31
N VAL A 3 5.37 -29.91 -19.83
CA VAL A 3 4.91 -31.08 -19.08
C VAL A 3 5.76 -31.17 -17.81
N ILE A 4 5.11 -31.39 -16.67
CA ILE A 4 5.76 -31.59 -15.37
C ILE A 4 5.64 -33.07 -15.00
N LYS A 5 6.75 -33.66 -14.57
CA LYS A 5 6.77 -35.01 -14.00
C LYS A 5 6.57 -34.92 -12.49
N LEU A 6 5.50 -35.52 -11.97
CA LEU A 6 5.20 -35.62 -10.55
C LEU A 6 5.19 -37.11 -10.16
N GLY A 7 6.26 -37.54 -9.47
CA GLY A 7 6.51 -38.96 -9.23
C GLY A 7 6.62 -39.72 -10.56
N ASP A 8 5.79 -40.75 -10.74
CA ASP A 8 5.76 -41.56 -11.96
C ASP A 8 4.78 -41.04 -13.03
N LYS A 9 4.06 -39.95 -12.75
CA LYS A 9 3.07 -39.38 -13.67
C LYS A 9 3.61 -38.15 -14.40
N SER A 10 3.35 -38.08 -15.70
CA SER A 10 3.59 -36.89 -16.52
C SER A 10 2.29 -36.12 -16.71
N ILE A 11 2.27 -34.84 -16.34
CA ILE A 11 1.07 -33.99 -16.35
C ILE A 11 1.34 -32.74 -17.19
N THR A 12 0.41 -32.38 -18.06
CA THR A 12 0.50 -31.16 -18.88
C THR A 12 0.41 -29.91 -17.98
N TYR A 13 1.34 -28.97 -18.17
CA TYR A 13 1.35 -27.70 -17.46
C TYR A 13 0.38 -26.69 -18.10
N SER A 14 -0.34 -25.94 -17.26
CA SER A 14 -1.17 -24.81 -17.69
C SER A 14 -0.45 -23.49 -17.40
N ASP A 15 -0.38 -22.59 -18.37
CA ASP A 15 0.27 -21.28 -18.21
C ASP A 15 -0.44 -20.36 -17.21
N THR A 16 -1.69 -20.68 -16.84
CA THR A 16 -2.45 -19.95 -15.82
C THR A 16 -2.33 -20.54 -14.42
N PHE A 17 -1.66 -21.68 -14.25
CA PHE A 17 -1.51 -22.34 -12.96
C PHE A 17 -0.65 -21.49 -12.01
N LYS A 18 -1.08 -21.41 -10.75
CA LYS A 18 -0.34 -20.75 -9.67
C LYS A 18 -0.22 -21.70 -8.49
N PHE A 19 0.94 -21.71 -7.86
CA PHE A 19 1.23 -22.57 -6.72
C PHE A 19 1.65 -21.73 -5.52
N PHE A 20 1.01 -21.98 -4.39
CA PHE A 20 1.29 -21.33 -3.11
C PHE A 20 1.42 -22.39 -2.03
N MET A 21 2.34 -22.19 -1.11
CA MET A 21 2.51 -23.00 0.09
C MET A 21 2.48 -22.09 1.31
N THR A 22 1.92 -22.57 2.41
CA THR A 22 1.87 -21.84 3.68
C THR A 22 2.34 -22.75 4.81
N THR A 23 2.88 -22.14 5.85
CA THR A 23 3.25 -22.82 7.10
C THR A 23 2.88 -21.91 8.26
N THR A 24 2.50 -22.51 9.39
CA THR A 24 2.24 -21.81 10.65
C THR A 24 3.46 -21.81 11.57
N LEU A 25 4.53 -22.50 11.19
CA LEU A 25 5.76 -22.53 12.00
C LEU A 25 6.40 -21.14 12.03
N PRO A 26 6.72 -20.61 13.23
CA PRO A 26 7.45 -19.36 13.36
C PRO A 26 8.92 -19.57 13.00
N ASN A 27 9.46 -18.74 12.10
CA ASN A 27 10.88 -18.74 11.67
C ASN A 27 11.49 -20.12 11.34
N PRO A 28 10.89 -20.92 10.44
CA PRO A 28 11.46 -22.19 10.01
C PRO A 28 12.82 -21.98 9.33
N HIS A 29 13.79 -22.80 9.69
CA HIS A 29 15.10 -22.76 9.05
C HIS A 29 15.03 -23.50 7.71
N TYR A 30 14.97 -22.73 6.62
CA TYR A 30 15.06 -23.27 5.26
C TYR A 30 16.51 -23.36 4.81
N SER A 31 16.86 -24.44 4.12
CA SER A 31 18.17 -24.55 3.49
C SER A 31 18.32 -23.51 2.37
N PRO A 32 19.54 -23.03 2.06
CA PRO A 32 19.78 -22.14 0.93
C PRO A 32 19.22 -22.68 -0.39
N GLU A 33 19.26 -24.01 -0.57
CA GLU A 33 18.69 -24.67 -1.75
C GLU A 33 17.18 -24.44 -1.87
N THR A 34 16.43 -24.54 -0.77
CA THR A 34 15.00 -24.23 -0.77
C THR A 34 14.78 -22.74 -1.00
N SER A 35 15.52 -21.87 -0.32
CA SER A 35 15.39 -20.42 -0.41
C SER A 35 15.67 -19.85 -1.80
N VAL A 36 16.46 -20.52 -2.64
CA VAL A 36 16.70 -20.12 -4.04
C VAL A 36 15.55 -20.59 -4.97
N LYS A 37 14.83 -21.65 -4.61
CA LYS A 37 13.75 -22.22 -5.44
C LYS A 37 12.38 -21.59 -5.20
N VAL A 38 12.18 -20.94 -4.05
CA VAL A 38 10.89 -20.36 -3.65
C VAL A 38 11.05 -18.90 -3.25
N THR A 39 9.99 -18.11 -3.44
CA THR A 39 9.90 -16.78 -2.85
C THR A 39 9.32 -16.90 -1.45
N LEU A 40 10.15 -16.69 -0.43
CA LEU A 40 9.71 -16.74 0.96
C LEU A 40 9.06 -15.41 1.37
N LEU A 41 7.84 -15.47 1.89
CA LEU A 41 7.12 -14.34 2.46
C LEU A 41 6.90 -14.58 3.95
N ASN A 42 7.33 -13.64 4.79
CA ASN A 42 7.15 -13.72 6.24
C ASN A 42 5.92 -12.92 6.66
N PHE A 43 4.92 -13.60 7.22
CA PHE A 43 3.70 -13.01 7.77
C PHE A 43 3.70 -12.95 9.30
N ALA A 44 4.84 -13.19 9.95
CA ALA A 44 4.95 -13.09 11.39
C ALA A 44 4.66 -11.66 11.86
N ILE A 45 3.91 -11.54 12.94
CA ILE A 45 3.67 -10.27 13.62
C ILE A 45 5.01 -9.78 14.17
N THR A 46 5.37 -8.55 13.85
CA THR A 46 6.59 -7.89 14.37
C THR A 46 6.21 -6.93 15.50
N PRO A 47 7.13 -6.65 16.46
CA PRO A 47 6.89 -5.66 17.50
C PRO A 47 6.45 -4.30 16.96
N ILE A 48 7.14 -3.82 15.92
CA ILE A 48 6.83 -2.53 15.27
C ILE A 48 5.45 -2.60 14.59
N GLY A 49 5.17 -3.67 13.84
CA GLY A 49 3.88 -3.81 13.16
C GLY A 49 2.70 -3.91 14.13
N LEU A 50 2.88 -4.60 15.25
CA LEU A 50 1.86 -4.68 16.30
C LEU A 50 1.68 -3.34 17.00
N GLU A 51 2.77 -2.63 17.30
CA GLU A 51 2.72 -1.29 17.89
C GLU A 51 1.93 -0.32 16.98
N ASP A 52 2.22 -0.28 15.68
CA ASP A 52 1.50 0.59 14.76
C ASP A 52 0.01 0.23 14.65
N GLN A 53 -0.33 -1.07 14.68
CA GLN A 53 -1.72 -1.52 14.75
C GLN A 53 -2.41 -1.07 16.04
N MET A 54 -1.74 -1.23 17.18
CA MET A 54 -2.28 -0.81 18.47
C MET A 54 -2.45 0.71 18.54
N LEU A 55 -1.54 1.48 17.94
CA LEU A 55 -1.65 2.94 17.83
C LEU A 55 -2.93 3.32 17.08
N GLY A 56 -3.20 2.68 15.94
CA GLY A 56 -4.43 2.90 15.18
C GLY A 56 -5.69 2.62 16.01
N ILE A 57 -5.72 1.49 16.73
CA ILE A 57 -6.87 1.13 17.57
C ILE A 57 -7.09 2.11 18.73
N VAL A 58 -6.01 2.50 19.42
CA VAL A 58 -6.09 3.44 20.54
C VAL A 58 -6.57 4.80 20.06
N VAL A 59 -6.01 5.33 18.97
CA VAL A 59 -6.44 6.61 18.38
C VAL A 59 -7.90 6.55 17.96
N ALA A 60 -8.33 5.49 17.27
CA ALA A 60 -9.73 5.34 16.85
C ALA A 60 -10.71 5.35 18.02
N LYS A 61 -10.26 4.89 19.21
CA LYS A 61 -11.09 4.85 20.41
C LYS A 61 -11.07 6.16 21.21
N GLU A 62 -9.90 6.74 21.40
CA GLU A 62 -9.70 7.95 22.22
C GLU A 62 -9.98 9.25 21.46
N ARG A 63 -9.68 9.26 20.15
CA ARG A 63 -9.79 10.40 19.24
C ARG A 63 -10.37 9.96 17.88
N PRO A 64 -11.65 9.52 17.86
CA PRO A 64 -12.31 9.11 16.62
C PRO A 64 -12.34 10.24 15.57
N ASP A 65 -12.34 11.50 16.01
CA ASP A 65 -12.28 12.69 15.15
C ASP A 65 -10.97 12.78 14.34
N LEU A 66 -9.83 12.38 14.93
CA LEU A 66 -8.55 12.34 14.21
C LEU A 66 -8.51 11.19 13.21
N GLU A 67 -9.11 10.05 13.56
CA GLU A 67 -9.18 8.88 12.69
C GLU A 67 -10.11 9.12 11.50
N GLU A 68 -11.25 9.79 11.71
CA GLU A 68 -12.15 10.22 10.63
C GLU A 68 -11.45 11.19 9.68
N GLN A 69 -10.79 12.24 10.20
CA GLN A 69 -10.01 13.17 9.38
C GLN A 69 -8.89 12.47 8.58
N LYS A 70 -8.19 11.51 9.19
CA LYS A 70 -7.18 10.71 8.49
C LYS A 70 -7.80 9.90 7.35
N ASN A 71 -8.92 9.25 7.59
CA ASN A 71 -9.61 8.46 6.57
C ASN A 71 -10.13 9.33 5.41
N GLU A 72 -10.69 10.51 5.72
CA GLU A 72 -11.10 11.48 4.71
C GLU A 72 -9.92 11.92 3.84
N LEU A 73 -8.78 12.26 4.45
CA LEU A 73 -7.56 12.64 3.73
C LEU A 73 -7.05 11.51 2.83
N VAL A 74 -7.10 10.24 3.28
CA VAL A 74 -6.70 9.08 2.46
C VAL A 74 -7.59 8.97 1.21
N VAL A 75 -8.91 9.07 1.39
CA VAL A 75 -9.87 8.99 0.28
C VAL A 75 -9.69 10.16 -0.70
N GLN A 76 -9.51 11.38 -0.17
CA GLN A 76 -9.28 12.57 -0.97
C GLN A 76 -7.96 12.46 -1.75
N ASN A 77 -6.86 12.07 -1.12
CA ASN A 77 -5.57 11.85 -1.76
C ASN A 77 -5.66 10.79 -2.88
N ALA A 78 -6.35 9.68 -2.64
CA ALA A 78 -6.56 8.65 -3.65
C ALA A 78 -7.34 9.20 -4.85
N LYS A 79 -8.40 9.97 -4.61
CA LYS A 79 -9.19 10.62 -5.67
C LYS A 79 -8.36 11.62 -6.46
N MET A 80 -7.57 12.45 -5.79
CA MET A 80 -6.71 13.46 -6.43
C MET A 80 -5.62 12.82 -7.28
N ASN A 81 -4.98 11.75 -6.78
CA ASN A 81 -3.99 10.99 -7.56
C ASN A 81 -4.62 10.34 -8.80
N LYS A 82 -5.83 9.82 -8.67
CA LYS A 82 -6.57 9.27 -9.81
C LYS A 82 -6.88 10.35 -10.85
N MET A 83 -7.36 11.52 -10.41
CA MET A 83 -7.66 12.65 -11.30
C MET A 83 -6.41 13.16 -12.04
N LEU A 84 -5.26 13.25 -11.36
CA LEU A 84 -4.00 13.62 -12.02
C LEU A 84 -3.62 12.64 -13.12
N LYS A 85 -3.75 11.34 -12.86
CA LYS A 85 -3.49 10.32 -13.86
C LYS A 85 -4.45 10.40 -15.05
N GLU A 86 -5.73 10.63 -14.79
CA GLU A 86 -6.74 10.81 -15.85
C GLU A 86 -6.44 12.05 -16.71
N ILE A 87 -5.98 13.15 -16.09
CA ILE A 87 -5.53 14.35 -16.80
C ILE A 87 -4.29 14.06 -17.65
N GLU A 88 -3.30 13.35 -17.12
CA GLU A 88 -2.09 12.95 -17.87
C GLU A 88 -2.43 12.06 -19.07
N ASP A 89 -3.28 11.04 -18.86
CA ASP A 89 -3.73 10.12 -19.90
C ASP A 89 -4.54 10.87 -20.98
N GLU A 90 -5.38 11.84 -20.59
CA GLU A 90 -6.13 12.67 -21.53
C GLU A 90 -5.21 13.55 -22.39
N ILE A 91 -4.21 14.20 -21.79
CA ILE A 91 -3.22 15.02 -22.50
C ILE A 91 -2.44 14.15 -23.51
N LEU A 92 -1.95 12.99 -23.08
CA LEU A 92 -1.24 12.05 -23.95
C LEU A 92 -2.12 11.58 -25.11
N ARG A 93 -3.39 11.25 -24.84
CA ARG A 93 -4.34 10.86 -25.87
C ARG A 93 -4.54 11.98 -26.88
N LEU A 94 -4.79 13.20 -26.42
CA LEU A 94 -5.01 14.36 -27.26
C LEU A 94 -3.81 14.65 -28.17
N LEU A 95 -2.59 14.63 -27.62
CA LEU A 95 -1.34 14.80 -28.38
C LEU A 95 -1.10 13.66 -29.38
N SER A 96 -1.48 12.42 -29.04
CA SER A 96 -1.33 11.27 -29.95
C SER A 96 -2.34 11.27 -31.11
N SER A 97 -3.48 11.94 -30.93
CA SER A 97 -4.59 11.97 -31.90
C SER A 97 -4.55 13.17 -32.85
N SER A 98 -3.71 14.17 -32.60
CA SER A 98 -3.61 15.34 -33.47
C SER A 98 -2.77 15.03 -34.71
N GLU A 99 -3.36 15.19 -35.89
CA GLU A 99 -2.65 15.18 -37.17
C GLU A 99 -2.41 16.63 -37.62
N GLY A 100 -1.15 17.04 -37.81
CA GLY A 100 -0.79 18.41 -38.22
C GLY A 100 -0.06 19.22 -37.14
N ASP A 101 0.01 20.55 -37.29
CA ASP A 101 0.61 21.43 -36.29
C ASP A 101 -0.35 21.62 -35.10
N ILE A 102 0.04 21.08 -33.95
CA ILE A 102 -0.70 21.16 -32.69
C ILE A 102 -0.95 22.59 -32.22
N LEU A 103 -0.15 23.55 -32.68
CA LEU A 103 -0.30 24.96 -32.31
C LEU A 103 -1.43 25.65 -33.08
N GLU A 104 -1.93 25.05 -34.16
CA GLU A 104 -3.05 25.58 -34.94
C GLU A 104 -4.41 25.04 -34.48
N ASP A 105 -4.44 23.99 -33.65
CA ASP A 105 -5.67 23.48 -33.05
C ASP A 105 -5.99 24.21 -31.73
N ASP A 106 -6.69 25.35 -31.87
CA ASP A 106 -7.18 26.14 -30.74
C ASP A 106 -7.99 25.29 -29.73
N THR A 107 -8.67 24.23 -30.17
CA THR A 107 -9.47 23.39 -29.27
C THR A 107 -8.59 22.49 -28.42
N LEU A 108 -7.51 21.96 -29.00
CA LEU A 108 -6.48 21.19 -28.32
C LEU A 108 -5.72 22.05 -27.30
N VAL A 109 -5.26 23.23 -27.71
CA VAL A 109 -4.52 24.17 -26.85
C VAL A 109 -5.36 24.59 -25.65
N ASN A 110 -6.64 24.91 -25.85
CA ASN A 110 -7.54 25.29 -24.77
C ASN A 110 -7.79 24.13 -23.78
N LYS A 111 -7.99 22.90 -24.28
CA LYS A 111 -8.15 21.72 -23.41
C LYS A 111 -6.90 21.46 -22.57
N VAL A 112 -5.72 21.41 -23.19
CA VAL A 112 -4.45 21.20 -22.49
C VAL A 112 -4.21 22.29 -21.44
N THR A 113 -4.52 23.55 -21.77
CA THR A 113 -4.39 24.67 -20.84
C THR A 113 -5.34 24.53 -19.64
N SER A 114 -6.60 24.15 -19.87
CA SER A 114 -7.56 23.92 -18.78
C SER A 114 -7.15 22.72 -17.90
N SER A 115 -6.67 21.63 -18.50
CA SER A 115 -6.19 20.45 -17.80
C SER A 115 -4.95 20.76 -16.95
N LYS A 116 -4.05 21.63 -17.46
CA LYS A 116 -2.90 22.13 -16.69
C LYS A 116 -3.34 22.93 -15.47
N GLN A 117 -4.30 23.86 -15.61
CA GLN A 117 -4.82 24.64 -14.49
C GLN A 117 -5.42 23.76 -13.38
N VAL A 118 -6.19 22.73 -13.77
CA VAL A 118 -6.77 21.78 -12.80
C VAL A 118 -5.66 20.96 -12.13
N SER A 119 -4.64 20.52 -12.87
CA SER A 119 -3.48 19.81 -12.31
C SER A 119 -2.71 20.65 -11.29
N ASP A 120 -2.50 21.95 -11.58
CA ASP A 120 -1.83 22.89 -10.68
C ASP A 120 -2.64 23.09 -9.39
N ASP A 121 -3.96 23.28 -9.47
CA ASP A 121 -4.85 23.36 -8.28
C ASP A 121 -4.84 22.07 -7.45
N ILE A 122 -4.82 20.90 -8.09
CA ILE A 122 -4.71 19.62 -7.39
C ILE A 122 -3.36 19.53 -6.67
N ASN A 123 -2.26 19.95 -7.29
CA ASN A 123 -0.94 19.94 -6.66
C ASN A 123 -0.87 20.87 -5.45
N GLU A 124 -1.44 22.07 -5.52
CA GLU A 124 -1.54 22.97 -4.37
C GLU A 124 -2.32 22.33 -3.22
N LYS A 125 -3.47 21.71 -3.51
CA LYS A 125 -4.27 20.99 -2.51
C LYS A 125 -3.52 19.80 -1.91
N LYS A 126 -2.68 19.09 -2.68
CA LYS A 126 -1.84 17.99 -2.17
C LYS A 126 -0.81 18.48 -1.16
N VAL A 127 -0.24 19.67 -1.36
CA VAL A 127 0.69 20.28 -0.41
C VAL A 127 0.00 20.54 0.93
N VAL A 128 -1.21 21.10 0.89
CA VAL A 128 -2.01 21.35 2.10
C VAL A 128 -2.42 20.04 2.78
N ALA A 129 -2.89 19.06 2.00
CA ALA A 129 -3.26 17.74 2.52
C ALA A 129 -2.08 17.05 3.22
N LYS A 130 -0.87 17.12 2.63
CA LYS A 130 0.34 16.56 3.23
C LYS A 130 0.70 17.23 4.56
N ALA A 131 0.67 18.56 4.61
CA ALA A 131 0.93 19.28 5.86
C ALA A 131 -0.12 18.93 6.94
N THR A 132 -1.36 18.71 6.53
CA THR A 132 -2.46 18.32 7.43
C THR A 132 -2.25 16.89 7.94
N GLU A 133 -1.85 15.97 7.06
CA GLU A 133 -1.50 14.58 7.41
C GLU A 133 -0.34 14.52 8.42
N GLU A 134 0.72 15.31 8.21
CA GLU A 134 1.84 15.42 9.15
C GLU A 134 1.40 15.89 10.54
N ASN A 135 0.49 16.88 10.61
CA ASN A 135 -0.06 17.36 11.87
C ASN A 135 -0.93 16.31 12.58
N ILE A 136 -1.75 15.58 11.82
CA ILE A 136 -2.59 14.50 12.35
C ILE A 136 -1.69 13.38 12.87
N ASP A 137 -0.67 12.97 12.13
CA ASP A 137 0.24 11.93 12.56
C ASP A 137 1.03 12.35 13.80
N ALA A 138 1.51 13.59 13.88
CA ALA A 138 2.14 14.12 15.09
C ALA A 138 1.19 14.07 16.32
N ALA A 139 -0.10 14.35 16.13
CA ALA A 139 -1.09 14.23 17.20
C ALA A 139 -1.31 12.77 17.62
N ARG A 140 -1.33 11.83 16.66
CA ARG A 140 -1.47 10.40 16.90
C ARG A 140 -0.28 9.84 17.69
N GLU A 141 0.93 10.30 17.41
CA GLU A 141 2.16 9.88 18.09
C GLU A 141 2.12 10.09 19.62
N SER A 142 1.29 11.00 20.14
CA SER A 142 1.09 11.15 21.59
C SER A 142 0.56 9.89 22.28
N TYR A 143 -0.11 8.98 21.53
CA TYR A 143 -0.64 7.70 22.01
C TYR A 143 0.34 6.53 21.82
N ARG A 144 1.47 6.72 21.14
CA ARG A 144 2.48 5.68 20.88
C ARG A 144 2.97 4.98 22.14
N PRO A 145 3.20 5.65 23.29
CA PRO A 145 3.60 4.96 24.52
C PRO A 145 2.61 3.89 25.00
N VAL A 146 1.30 4.08 24.76
CA VAL A 146 0.28 3.08 25.09
C VAL A 146 0.39 1.89 24.15
N ALA A 147 0.50 2.14 22.85
CA ALA A 147 0.64 1.12 21.84
C ALA A 147 1.90 0.26 22.04
N TYR A 148 3.03 0.90 22.37
CA TYR A 148 4.30 0.24 22.67
C TYR A 148 4.16 -0.72 23.86
N ARG A 149 3.56 -0.26 24.97
CA ARG A 149 3.35 -1.10 26.16
C ARG A 149 2.48 -2.32 25.84
N THR A 150 1.44 -2.15 25.02
CA THR A 150 0.59 -3.25 24.56
C THR A 150 1.37 -4.27 23.74
N ALA A 151 2.22 -3.80 22.81
CA ALA A 151 3.08 -4.69 22.02
C ALA A 151 4.05 -5.48 22.92
N VAL A 152 4.71 -4.81 23.88
CA VAL A 152 5.59 -5.48 24.85
C VAL A 152 4.83 -6.57 25.63
N LEU A 153 3.66 -6.25 26.17
CA LEU A 153 2.86 -7.23 26.92
C LEU A 153 2.46 -8.43 26.07
N PHE A 154 2.07 -8.21 24.81
CA PHE A 154 1.74 -9.30 23.89
C PHE A 154 2.93 -10.24 23.68
N PHE A 155 4.12 -9.69 23.36
CA PHE A 155 5.30 -10.53 23.14
C PHE A 155 5.78 -11.20 24.42
N CYS A 156 5.68 -10.57 25.59
CA CYS A 156 5.94 -11.24 26.86
C CYS A 156 5.03 -12.45 27.06
N ILE A 157 3.72 -12.34 26.77
CA ILE A 157 2.78 -13.47 26.89
C ILE A 157 3.13 -14.59 25.89
N VAL A 158 3.46 -14.24 24.65
CA VAL A 158 3.90 -15.21 23.64
C VAL A 158 5.18 -15.92 24.07
N GLU A 159 6.14 -15.20 24.66
CA GLU A 159 7.37 -15.81 25.18
C GLU A 159 7.10 -16.73 26.37
N LEU A 160 6.17 -16.37 27.26
CA LEU A 160 5.78 -17.20 28.41
C LEU A 160 5.23 -18.57 27.98
N THR A 161 4.54 -18.66 26.83
CA THR A 161 4.07 -19.96 26.30
C THR A 161 5.19 -20.94 25.95
N ASN A 162 6.44 -20.48 25.89
CA ASN A 162 7.60 -21.34 25.65
C ASN A 162 8.24 -21.88 26.94
N ILE A 163 7.83 -21.42 28.12
CA ILE A 163 8.45 -21.81 29.41
C ILE A 163 7.89 -23.14 29.94
N ASP A 164 6.63 -23.48 29.64
CA ASP A 164 6.06 -24.81 29.87
C ASP A 164 4.93 -25.06 28.83
N PRO A 165 5.10 -26.02 27.89
CA PRO A 165 4.15 -26.27 26.80
C PRO A 165 2.87 -27.03 27.19
#